data_AF-A0A3D4CY93-F1
#
_entry.id   AF-A0A3D4CY93-F1
#
_cell.length_a   1.000
_cell.length_b   1.000
_cell.length_c   1.000
_cell.angle_alpha   90.00
_cell.angle_beta   90.00
_cell.angle_gamma   90.00
#
_symmetry.space_group_name_H-M   'P 1'
#
loop_
_entity.id
_entity.type
_entity.pdbx_description
1 polymer ?
#
loop_
_entity_poly.entity_id
_entity_poly.type
_entity_poly.pdbx_seq_one_letter_code
_entity_poly.pdbx_strand_id
1 'polypeptide(L)'
;MKDDHEGARKIYQSIGIYLGYTIAHYADFYNIKNLMTLGRVTSGRGGELILEKASKVIQDEFPELTEQITMTTPDEQMKRHGQAVAAASLPICASE
;
A
#
# COMPACT_ATOMS: atom_id res chain seq x y z
N MET A 1 -9.99 10.58 -12.29
CA MET A 1 -9.68 12.01 -12.51
C MET A 1 -9.78 12.32 -14.00
N LYS A 2 -10.99 12.39 -14.55
CA LYS A 2 -11.17 12.67 -15.99
C LYS A 2 -11.10 14.17 -16.32
N ASP A 3 -11.26 15.03 -15.32
CA ASP A 3 -11.37 16.50 -15.52
C ASP A 3 -10.46 17.32 -14.58
N ASP A 4 -9.38 16.72 -14.06
CA ASP A 4 -8.41 17.34 -13.12
C ASP A 4 -9.04 18.14 -11.95
N HIS A 5 -10.22 17.71 -11.49
CA HIS A 5 -10.99 18.40 -10.47
C HIS A 5 -10.18 18.55 -9.17
N GLU A 6 -9.87 19.79 -8.80
CA GLU A 6 -8.95 20.11 -7.71
C GLU A 6 -9.38 19.48 -6.38
N GLY A 7 -10.68 19.50 -6.08
CA GLY A 7 -11.22 18.90 -4.85
C GLY A 7 -10.99 17.38 -4.77
N ALA A 8 -11.11 16.68 -5.90
CA ALA A 8 -10.85 15.24 -5.93
C ALA A 8 -9.36 14.96 -5.70
N ARG A 9 -8.49 15.77 -6.31
CA ARG A 9 -7.04 15.68 -6.11
C ARG A 9 -6.66 15.84 -4.62
N LYS A 10 -7.24 16.84 -3.94
CA LYS A 10 -7.02 17.06 -2.50
C LYS A 10 -7.44 15.85 -1.65
N ILE A 11 -8.58 15.23 -1.97
CA ILE A 11 -9.04 14.04 -1.26
C ILE A 11 -8.04 12.88 -1.41
N TYR A 12 -7.61 12.57 -2.64
CA TYR A 12 -6.61 11.51 -2.86
C TYR A 12 -5.28 11.81 -2.15
N GLN A 13 -4.85 13.07 -2.12
CA GLN A 13 -3.66 13.48 -1.39
C GLN A 13 -3.81 13.30 0.12
N SER A 14 -4.95 13.72 0.69
CA SER A 14 -5.25 13.48 2.09
C SER A 14 -5.20 12.00 2.42
N ILE A 15 -5.86 11.14 1.63
CA ILE A 15 -5.83 9.68 1.82
C ILE A 15 -4.39 9.16 1.85
N GLY A 16 -3.53 9.62 0.93
CA GLY A 16 -2.11 9.23 0.91
C GLY A 16 -1.34 9.69 2.15
N ILE A 17 -1.58 10.91 2.64
CA ILE A 17 -0.96 11.41 3.87
C ILE A 17 -1.37 10.54 5.07
N TYR A 18 -2.68 10.26 5.23
CA TYR A 18 -3.17 9.36 6.27
C TYR A 18 -2.56 7.96 6.17
N LEU A 19 -2.43 7.43 4.95
CA LEU A 19 -1.80 6.13 4.72
C LEU A 19 -0.33 6.13 5.18
N GLY A 20 0.45 7.16 4.85
CA GLY A 20 1.85 7.27 5.26
C GLY A 20 2.03 7.22 6.79
N TYR A 21 1.27 8.04 7.52
CA TYR A 21 1.30 8.02 8.99
C TYR A 21 0.78 6.70 9.57
N THR A 22 -0.21 6.07 8.94
CA THR A 22 -0.70 4.77 9.38
C THR A 22 0.37 3.69 9.22
N ILE A 23 1.15 3.72 8.12
CA ILE A 23 2.26 2.79 7.91
C ILE A 23 3.32 2.95 9.00
N ALA A 24 3.72 4.20 9.28
CA ALA A 24 4.67 4.50 10.35
C ALA A 24 4.16 4.00 11.72
N HIS A 25 2.89 4.28 12.04
CA HIS A 25 2.29 3.81 13.27
C HIS A 25 2.25 2.27 13.37
N TYR A 26 1.97 1.57 12.28
CA TYR A 26 2.00 0.10 12.28
C TYR A 26 3.42 -0.47 12.39
N ALA A 27 4.44 0.28 11.97
CA ALA A 27 5.83 -0.12 12.13
C ALA A 27 6.28 -0.19 13.61
N ASP A 28 5.59 0.52 14.51
CA ASP A 28 5.79 0.40 15.96
C ASP A 28 5.44 -1.01 16.48
N PHE A 29 4.56 -1.73 15.76
CA PHE A 29 4.05 -3.05 16.17
C PHE A 29 4.61 -4.19 15.31
N TYR A 30 5.00 -3.91 14.07
CA TYR A 30 5.42 -4.92 13.11
C TYR A 30 6.74 -4.53 12.43
N ASN A 31 7.64 -5.49 12.29
CA ASN A 31 8.79 -5.35 11.41
C ASN A 31 8.37 -5.54 9.94
N ILE A 32 7.82 -4.49 9.35
CA ILE A 32 7.31 -4.49 7.98
C ILE A 32 8.50 -4.42 7.01
N LYS A 33 8.65 -5.42 6.14
CA LYS A 33 9.63 -5.39 5.03
C LYS A 33 8.99 -5.15 3.67
N ASN A 34 7.83 -5.77 3.45
CA ASN A 34 7.09 -5.65 2.21
C ASN A 34 5.66 -5.22 2.54
N LEU A 35 5.22 -4.12 1.95
CA LEU A 35 3.86 -3.62 2.09
C LEU A 35 3.16 -3.70 0.74
N MET A 36 2.06 -4.45 0.69
CA MET A 36 1.28 -4.62 -0.53
C MET A 36 0.00 -3.80 -0.47
N THR A 37 -0.16 -2.86 -1.39
CA THR A 37 -1.33 -1.97 -1.45
C THR A 37 -2.41 -2.57 -2.37
N LEU A 38 -3.58 -2.86 -1.80
CA LEU A 38 -4.69 -3.51 -2.49
C LEU A 38 -5.96 -2.63 -2.48
N GLY A 39 -6.88 -2.91 -3.40
CA GLY A 39 -8.19 -2.27 -3.47
C GLY A 39 -8.40 -1.42 -4.73
N ARG A 40 -9.66 -1.04 -5.02
CA ARG A 40 -9.99 -0.27 -6.23
C ARG A 40 -9.53 1.19 -6.16
N VAL A 41 -9.43 1.74 -4.95
CA VAL A 41 -9.05 3.15 -4.72
C VAL A 41 -7.58 3.41 -5.05
N THR A 42 -6.74 2.37 -5.02
CA THR A 42 -5.31 2.44 -5.31
C THR A 42 -4.98 2.26 -6.80
N SER A 43 -5.99 2.20 -7.67
CA SER A 43 -5.80 2.07 -9.13
C SER A 43 -5.89 3.41 -9.87
N GLY A 44 -5.11 3.53 -10.96
CA GLY A 44 -5.07 4.72 -11.82
C GLY A 44 -4.52 5.96 -11.11
N ARG A 45 -4.68 7.13 -11.74
CA ARG A 45 -4.08 8.41 -11.29
C ARG A 45 -4.39 8.79 -9.84
N GLY A 46 -5.56 8.40 -9.31
CA GLY A 46 -5.91 8.65 -7.90
C GLY A 46 -5.10 7.79 -6.94
N GLY A 47 -4.92 6.52 -7.28
CA GLY A 47 -4.06 5.60 -6.55
C GLY A 47 -2.59 6.01 -6.60
N GLU A 48 -2.12 6.45 -7.76
CA GLU A 48 -0.76 6.99 -7.92
C GLU A 48 -0.51 8.16 -6.95
N LEU A 49 -1.45 9.10 -6.83
CA LEU A 49 -1.35 10.20 -5.86
C LEU A 49 -1.36 9.74 -4.40
N ILE A 50 -2.17 8.73 -4.06
CA ILE A 50 -2.19 8.16 -2.71
C ILE A 50 -0.80 7.61 -2.37
N LEU A 51 -0.23 6.79 -3.26
CA LEU A 51 1.07 6.16 -3.06
C LEU A 51 2.21 7.18 -3.03
N GLU A 52 2.17 8.18 -3.90
CA GLU A 52 3.13 9.29 -3.91
C GLU A 52 3.13 10.03 -2.56
N LYS A 53 1.95 10.40 -2.05
CA LYS A 53 1.85 11.12 -0.77
C LYS A 53 2.21 10.27 0.43
N ALA A 54 1.82 8.99 0.42
CA ALA A 54 2.23 8.06 1.48
C ALA A 54 3.75 7.90 1.51
N SER A 55 4.38 7.68 0.35
CA SER A 55 5.85 7.59 0.23
C SER A 55 6.53 8.86 0.71
N LYS A 56 5.98 10.03 0.36
CA LYS A 56 6.54 11.31 0.77
C LYS A 56 6.50 11.52 2.28
N VAL A 57 5.39 11.17 2.94
CA VAL A 57 5.31 11.25 4.42
C VAL A 57 6.38 10.34 5.06
N ILE A 58 6.53 9.11 4.57
CA ILE A 58 7.54 8.18 5.09
C ILE A 58 8.96 8.74 4.86
N GLN A 59 9.26 9.27 3.67
CA GLN A 59 10.58 9.82 3.36
C GLN A 59 10.92 11.07 4.18
N ASP A 60 9.97 11.98 4.31
CA ASP A 60 10.21 13.29 4.94
C ASP A 60 10.26 13.18 6.48
N GLU A 61 9.51 12.26 7.08
CA GLU A 61 9.32 12.20 8.54
C GLU A 61 9.82 10.92 9.20
N PHE A 62 9.95 9.81 8.45
CA PHE A 62 10.38 8.50 8.94
C PHE A 62 11.43 7.86 8.02
N PRO A 63 12.57 8.53 7.77
CA PRO A 63 13.54 8.11 6.76
C PRO A 63 14.08 6.68 6.98
N GLU A 64 14.18 6.23 8.23
CA GLU A 64 14.57 4.86 8.58
C GLU A 64 13.61 3.79 8.02
N LEU A 65 12.32 4.11 7.91
CA LEU A 65 11.32 3.20 7.36
C LEU A 65 11.37 3.17 5.83
N THR A 66 11.91 4.20 5.18
CA THR A 66 12.07 4.24 3.73
C THR A 66 13.02 3.14 3.25
N GLU A 67 14.10 2.90 3.99
CA GLU A 67 15.07 1.84 3.65
C GLU A 67 14.56 0.44 4.00
N GLN A 68 13.67 0.35 4.98
CA GLN A 68 13.14 -0.92 5.49
C GLN A 68 11.94 -1.44 4.66
N ILE A 69 11.05 -0.55 4.23
CA ILE A 69 9.75 -0.92 3.66
C ILE A 69 9.76 -0.80 2.14
N THR A 70 9.58 -1.93 1.46
CA THR A 70 9.28 -1.94 0.03
C THR A 70 7.76 -1.91 -0.19
N MET A 71 7.24 -0.83 -0.77
CA MET A 71 5.83 -0.71 -1.14
C MET A 71 5.58 -1.21 -2.56
N THR A 72 4.65 -2.15 -2.70
CA THR A 72 4.32 -2.77 -3.99
C THR A 72 2.83 -2.69 -4.26
N THR A 73 2.45 -2.34 -5.49
CA THR A 73 1.08 -2.49 -5.99
C THR A 73 1.07 -3.65 -6.97
N PRO A 74 0.35 -4.75 -6.68
CA PRO A 74 0.39 -5.92 -7.54
C PRO A 74 -0.30 -5.61 -8.87
N ASP A 75 0.35 -6.05 -9.95
CA ASP A 75 -0.24 -6.03 -11.27
C ASP A 75 -1.38 -7.05 -11.38
N GLU A 76 -2.10 -7.01 -12.50
CA GLU A 76 -3.27 -7.85 -12.73
C GLU A 76 -2.92 -9.35 -12.75
N GLN A 77 -1.68 -9.70 -13.14
CA GLN A 77 -1.20 -11.07 -13.15
C GLN A 77 -0.91 -11.56 -11.73
N MET A 78 -0.20 -10.77 -10.93
CA MET A 78 0.09 -11.03 -9.52
C MET A 78 -1.18 -11.12 -8.68
N LYS A 79 -2.20 -10.31 -8.95
CA LYS A 79 -3.49 -10.40 -8.23
C LYS A 79 -4.16 -11.76 -8.40
N ARG A 80 -4.13 -12.31 -9.62
CA ARG A 80 -4.76 -13.61 -9.92
C ARG A 80 -3.92 -14.78 -9.40
N HIS A 81 -2.61 -14.74 -9.61
CA HIS A 81 -1.73 -15.85 -9.22
C HIS A 81 -1.41 -15.82 -7.72
N GLY A 82 -1.28 -14.63 -7.12
CA GLY A 82 -0.93 -14.46 -5.71
C GLY A 82 -1.96 -15.10 -4.77
N GLN A 83 -3.25 -15.01 -5.08
CA GLN A 83 -4.30 -15.68 -4.30
C GLN A 83 -4.17 -17.21 -4.37
N ALA A 84 -3.94 -17.75 -5.58
CA ALA A 84 -3.76 -19.20 -5.77
C ALA A 84 -2.49 -19.71 -5.08
N VAL A 85 -1.38 -18.98 -5.20
CA VAL A 85 -0.11 -19.30 -4.55
C VAL A 85 -0.25 -19.24 -3.02
N ALA A 86 -0.89 -18.21 -2.48
CA ALA A 86 -1.12 -18.09 -1.05
C ALA A 86 -1.97 -19.27 -0.52
N ALA A 87 -3.06 -19.61 -1.22
CA ALA A 87 -3.91 -20.74 -0.84
C ALA A 87 -3.16 -22.08 -0.90
N ALA A 88 -2.34 -22.30 -1.93
CA ALA A 88 -1.52 -23.50 -2.07
C ALA A 88 -0.37 -23.57 -1.05
N SER A 89 0.12 -22.42 -0.57
CA SER A 89 1.18 -22.35 0.44
C SER A 89 0.69 -22.51 1.88
N LEU A 90 -0.63 -22.50 2.10
CA LEU A 90 -1.17 -22.72 3.44
C LEU A 90 -0.76 -24.12 3.92
N PRO A 91 -0.21 -24.25 5.14
CA PRO A 91 0.07 -25.56 5.70
C PRO A 91 -1.24 -26.35 5.81
N ILE A 92 -1.15 -27.65 5.60
CA ILE A 92 -2.28 -28.56 5.84
C ILE A 92 -2.59 -28.46 7.33
N CYS A 93 -3.80 -28.01 7.70
CA CYS A 93 -4.23 -28.09 9.09
C CYS A 93 -4.15 -29.56 9.52
N ALA A 94 -3.42 -29.85 10.59
CA ALA A 94 -3.46 -31.16 11.21
C ALA A 94 -4.91 -31.40 11.67
N SER A 95 -5.60 -32.30 10.97
CA SER A 95 -6.87 -32.84 11.43
C SER A 95 -6.58 -33.77 12.60
N GLU A 96 -7.11 -33.43 13.78
CA GLU A 96 -7.21 -34.32 14.95
C GLU A 96 -8.17 -35.48 14.67
#